data_AF-A0A1M6WWJ2-F1
#
_entry.id   AF-A0A1M6WWJ2-F1
#
_cell.length_a   1.000
_cell.length_b   1.000
_cell.length_c   1.000
_cell.angle_alpha   90.00
_cell.angle_beta   90.00
_cell.angle_gamma   90.00
#
_symmetry.space_group_name_H-M   'P 1'
#
loop_
_entity.id
_entity.type
_entity.pdbx_description
1 polymer ?
#
loop_
_entity_poly.entity_id
_entity_poly.type
_entity_poly.pdbx_seq_one_letter_code
_entity_poly.pdbx_strand_id
1 'polypeptide(L)'
;MYEKYKQFLHNESEAENNAIWHDELVFFQIDGAEKEVAYVENELGIQLPQDLRRFYNEIGYGFVCTNYDNLFNRLLSPIEIYDFYKGINEYENDERRGDCSLERNAIAFYEVSEDVFLP
;
A
#
# COMPACT_ATOMS: atom_id res chain seq x y z
N MET A 1 11.29 -13.99 4.85
CA MET A 1 10.43 -13.95 6.08
C MET A 1 8.96 -14.10 5.72
N TYR A 2 8.59 -13.75 4.49
CA TYR A 2 7.22 -13.63 4.05
C TYR A 2 6.74 -14.78 3.13
N GLU A 3 7.41 -15.94 3.15
CA GLU A 3 7.11 -17.07 2.24
C GLU A 3 5.64 -17.48 2.21
N LYS A 4 4.96 -17.47 3.36
CA LYS A 4 3.53 -17.79 3.45
C LYS A 4 2.62 -16.83 2.68
N TYR A 5 3.11 -15.63 2.36
CA TYR A 5 2.34 -14.60 1.66
C TYR A 5 2.52 -14.67 0.14
N LYS A 6 3.52 -15.40 -0.37
CA LYS A 6 3.75 -15.54 -1.82
C LYS A 6 2.62 -16.27 -2.56
N GLN A 7 1.84 -17.08 -1.85
CA GLN A 7 0.65 -17.73 -2.41
C GLN A 7 -0.47 -16.73 -2.76
N PHE A 8 -0.41 -15.52 -2.22
CA PHE A 8 -1.34 -14.41 -2.46
C PHE A 8 -0.79 -13.40 -3.47
N LEU A 9 0.26 -13.75 -4.22
CA LEU A 9 0.77 -12.90 -5.30
C LEU A 9 -0.07 -13.13 -6.55
N HIS A 10 -0.57 -12.03 -7.11
CA HIS A 10 -1.38 -12.03 -8.32
C HIS A 10 -0.76 -11.10 -9.37
N ASN A 11 -1.15 -11.31 -10.63
CA ASN A 11 -0.91 -10.32 -11.67
C ASN A 11 -2.02 -9.26 -11.61
N GLU A 12 -1.66 -7.98 -11.66
CA GLU A 12 -2.62 -6.86 -11.61
C GLU A 12 -3.71 -6.99 -12.69
N SER A 13 -3.32 -7.33 -13.92
CA SER A 13 -4.27 -7.48 -15.03
C SER A 13 -5.23 -8.66 -14.85
N GLU A 14 -4.84 -9.67 -14.06
CA GLU A 14 -5.71 -10.82 -13.75
C GLU A 14 -6.66 -10.52 -12.58
N ALA A 15 -6.23 -9.67 -11.63
CA ALA A 15 -7.02 -9.27 -10.47
C ALA A 15 -8.21 -8.37 -10.85
N GLU A 16 -8.00 -7.41 -11.75
CA GLU A 16 -9.05 -6.51 -12.24
C GLU A 16 -10.17 -7.25 -12.97
N ASN A 17 -9.82 -8.25 -13.79
CA ASN A 17 -10.77 -8.96 -14.65
C ASN A 17 -11.64 -9.99 -13.92
N ASN A 18 -11.18 -10.49 -12.77
CA ASN A 18 -11.81 -11.62 -12.07
C ASN A 18 -12.43 -11.23 -10.72
N ALA A 19 -12.44 -9.93 -10.36
CA ALA A 19 -12.94 -9.45 -9.08
C ALA A 19 -12.29 -10.16 -7.87
N ILE A 20 -11.01 -10.56 -7.99
CA ILE A 20 -10.25 -11.36 -6.99
C ILE A 20 -10.13 -10.62 -5.64
N TRP A 21 -10.38 -9.31 -5.65
CA TRP A 21 -10.42 -8.40 -4.50
C TRP A 21 -11.36 -8.80 -3.35
N HIS A 22 -12.32 -9.70 -3.58
CA HIS A 22 -13.43 -9.92 -2.65
C HIS A 22 -13.18 -11.01 -1.60
N ASP A 23 -12.30 -11.98 -1.84
CA ASP A 23 -12.26 -13.19 -0.99
C ASP A 23 -10.99 -13.37 -0.13
N GLU A 24 -9.84 -12.77 -0.46
CA GLU A 24 -8.56 -13.09 0.19
C GLU A 24 -7.55 -11.92 0.28
N LEU A 25 -6.40 -12.18 0.90
CA LEU A 25 -5.20 -11.35 0.75
C LEU A 25 -4.81 -11.34 -0.74
N VAL A 26 -4.56 -10.15 -1.28
CA VAL A 26 -4.14 -9.98 -2.68
C VAL A 26 -2.94 -9.05 -2.70
N PHE A 27 -1.80 -9.54 -3.18
CA PHE A 27 -0.57 -8.74 -3.30
C PHE A 27 -0.09 -8.69 -4.74
N PHE A 28 0.54 -7.56 -5.09
CA PHE A 28 1.22 -7.32 -6.36
C PHE A 28 2.67 -7.05 -6.10
N GLN A 29 3.51 -7.75 -6.86
CA GLN A 29 4.95 -7.62 -6.77
C GLN A 29 5.40 -6.33 -7.47
N ILE A 30 6.32 -5.60 -6.83
CA ILE A 30 6.87 -4.37 -7.37
C ILE A 30 8.20 -4.68 -8.07
N ASP A 31 8.23 -4.49 -9.38
CA ASP A 31 9.44 -4.63 -10.17
C ASP A 31 10.45 -3.52 -9.83
N GLY A 32 11.46 -3.87 -9.05
CA GLY A 32 12.48 -2.92 -8.62
C GLY A 32 12.08 -2.08 -7.42
N ALA A 33 11.34 -2.66 -6.47
CA ALA A 33 10.95 -2.07 -5.18
C ALA A 33 12.01 -1.18 -4.51
N GLU A 34 13.27 -1.61 -4.41
CA GLU A 34 14.35 -0.78 -3.83
C GLU A 34 14.52 0.59 -4.51
N LYS A 35 14.30 0.69 -5.82
CA LYS A 35 14.41 1.96 -6.54
C LYS A 35 13.25 2.90 -6.19
N GLU A 36 12.03 2.36 -6.12
CA GLU A 36 10.86 3.14 -5.71
C GLU A 36 10.98 3.60 -4.26
N VAL A 37 11.38 2.68 -3.36
CA VAL A 37 11.67 3.01 -1.96
C VAL A 37 12.70 4.13 -1.87
N ALA A 38 13.83 4.02 -2.58
CA ALA A 38 14.88 5.04 -2.55
C ALA A 38 14.39 6.39 -3.10
N TYR A 39 13.58 6.37 -4.15
CA TYR A 39 12.96 7.57 -4.71
C TYR A 39 12.07 8.26 -3.68
N VAL A 40 11.17 7.51 -3.04
CA VAL A 40 10.21 8.03 -2.06
C VAL A 40 10.91 8.56 -0.82
N GLU A 41 11.86 7.82 -0.27
CA GLU A 41 12.67 8.24 0.88
C GLU A 41 13.39 9.57 0.58
N ASN A 42 13.96 9.72 -0.62
CA ASN A 42 14.64 10.95 -1.05
C ASN A 42 13.67 12.12 -1.22
N GLU A 43 12.58 11.94 -1.97
CA GLU A 43 11.66 13.03 -2.31
C GLU A 43 10.79 13.51 -1.15
N LEU A 44 10.53 12.64 -0.17
CA LEU A 44 9.78 12.98 1.03
C LEU A 44 10.68 13.28 2.23
N GLY A 45 11.99 13.02 2.14
CA GLY A 45 12.94 13.22 3.24
C GLY A 45 12.66 12.32 4.45
N ILE A 46 12.20 11.08 4.20
CA ILE A 46 11.85 10.09 5.24
C ILE A 46 12.70 8.83 5.13
N GLN A 47 12.57 7.96 6.12
CA GLN A 47 13.08 6.59 6.07
C GLN A 47 11.93 5.62 6.33
N LEU A 48 11.69 4.73 5.38
CA LEU A 48 10.70 3.68 5.55
C LEU A 48 11.24 2.62 6.53
N PRO A 49 10.40 2.11 7.45
CA PRO A 49 10.81 1.05 8.37
C PRO A 49 11.43 -0.14 7.63
N GLN A 50 12.48 -0.74 8.18
CA GLN A 50 13.21 -1.82 7.52
C GLN A 50 12.31 -3.01 7.16
N ASP A 51 11.35 -3.36 8.02
CA ASP A 51 10.41 -4.45 7.76
C ASP A 51 9.45 -4.12 6.62
N LEU A 52 9.02 -2.85 6.51
CA LEU A 52 8.18 -2.39 5.41
C LEU A 52 8.95 -2.44 4.07
N ARG A 53 10.21 -1.99 4.07
CA ARG A 53 11.10 -2.13 2.89
C ARG A 53 11.27 -3.58 2.46
N ARG A 54 11.50 -4.49 3.42
CA ARG A 54 11.62 -5.93 3.13
C ARG A 54 10.32 -6.49 2.59
N PHE A 55 9.18 -6.06 3.12
CA PHE A 55 7.88 -6.47 2.62
C PHE A 55 7.68 -6.04 1.16
N TYR A 56 7.99 -4.79 0.80
CA TYR A 56 7.91 -4.33 -0.59
C TYR A 56 8.79 -5.15 -1.54
N ASN A 57 10.00 -5.52 -1.10
CA ASN A 57 10.90 -6.32 -1.92
C ASN A 57 10.49 -7.79 -2.07
N GLU A 58 10.03 -8.42 -0.99
CA GLU A 58 9.71 -9.87 -0.98
C GLU A 58 8.29 -10.15 -1.48
N ILE A 59 7.35 -9.21 -1.30
CA ILE A 59 5.91 -9.37 -1.56
C ILE A 59 5.38 -8.22 -2.42
N GLY A 60 5.56 -6.97 -1.99
CA GLY A 60 5.05 -5.79 -2.69
C GLY A 60 3.94 -5.08 -1.91
N TYR A 61 2.83 -4.77 -2.57
CA TYR A 61 1.72 -3.99 -2.01
C TYR A 61 0.38 -4.66 -2.34
N GLY A 62 -0.73 -4.16 -1.82
CA GLY A 62 -2.05 -4.69 -2.16
C GLY A 62 -3.00 -4.79 -0.99
N PHE A 63 -4.02 -5.63 -1.12
CA PHE A 63 -5.26 -5.54 -0.37
C PHE A 63 -5.33 -6.62 0.71
N VAL A 64 -5.76 -6.19 1.88
CA VAL A 64 -6.04 -7.00 3.06
C VAL A 64 -7.54 -6.88 3.30
N CYS A 65 -8.35 -7.47 2.42
CA CYS A 65 -9.80 -7.36 2.49
C CYS A 65 -10.49 -8.70 2.75
N THR A 66 -11.64 -8.61 3.41
CA THR A 66 -12.64 -9.67 3.54
C THR A 66 -14.00 -9.10 3.13
N ASN A 67 -14.38 -9.35 1.88
CA ASN A 67 -15.75 -9.60 1.42
C ASN A 67 -16.89 -8.59 1.72
N TYR A 68 -16.67 -7.26 1.66
CA TYR A 68 -17.79 -6.30 1.73
C TYR A 68 -17.65 -5.08 0.81
N ASP A 69 -18.71 -4.83 0.03
CA ASP A 69 -19.06 -3.63 -0.77
C ASP A 69 -18.07 -2.45 -0.73
N ASN A 70 -17.04 -2.46 -1.59
CA ASN A 70 -16.05 -1.39 -1.78
C ASN A 70 -15.27 -0.93 -0.54
N LEU A 71 -15.45 -1.60 0.60
CA LEU A 71 -14.66 -1.36 1.80
C LEU A 71 -13.43 -2.24 1.71
N PHE A 72 -12.24 -1.64 1.75
CA PHE A 72 -11.00 -2.39 1.71
C PHE A 72 -9.98 -1.80 2.68
N ASN A 73 -9.07 -2.65 3.11
CA ASN A 73 -7.81 -2.20 3.67
C ASN A 73 -6.70 -2.56 2.70
N ARG A 74 -5.70 -1.70 2.54
CA ARG A 74 -4.58 -2.00 1.65
C ARG A 74 -3.27 -1.45 2.17
N LEU A 75 -2.19 -2.17 1.88
CA LEU A 75 -0.84 -1.66 1.91
C LEU A 75 -0.61 -0.87 0.63
N LEU A 76 -0.27 0.41 0.78
CA LEU A 76 0.10 1.29 -0.32
C LEU A 76 1.48 0.89 -0.85
N SER A 77 1.67 0.92 -2.17
CA SER A 77 3.00 0.88 -2.79
C SER A 77 3.83 2.11 -2.39
N PRO A 78 5.17 2.07 -2.50
CA PRO A 78 6.00 3.24 -2.24
C PRO A 78 5.57 4.46 -3.07
N ILE A 79 5.21 4.27 -4.34
CA ILE A 79 4.75 5.36 -5.20
C ILE A 79 3.40 5.92 -4.73
N GLU A 80 2.45 5.09 -4.32
CA GLU A 80 1.19 5.57 -3.74
C GLU A 80 1.41 6.37 -2.45
N ILE A 81 2.41 6.02 -1.62
CA ILE A 81 2.80 6.83 -0.46
C ILE A 81 3.26 8.22 -0.91
N TYR A 82 4.11 8.29 -1.94
CA TYR A 82 4.54 9.57 -2.50
C TYR A 82 3.36 10.38 -3.05
N ASP A 83 2.49 9.75 -3.82
CA ASP A 83 1.32 10.39 -4.42
C ASP A 83 0.37 10.94 -3.33
N PHE A 84 0.17 10.18 -2.25
CA PHE A 84 -0.60 10.60 -1.09
C PHE A 84 -0.03 11.88 -0.46
N TYR A 85 1.28 11.93 -0.18
CA TYR A 85 1.85 13.14 0.43
C TYR A 85 1.88 14.33 -0.53
N LYS A 86 2.12 14.10 -1.83
CA LYS A 86 2.10 15.18 -2.83
C LYS A 86 0.69 15.64 -3.21
N GLY A 87 -0.32 14.82 -2.97
CA GLY A 87 -1.70 15.11 -3.37
C GLY A 87 -1.85 15.11 -4.88
N ILE A 88 -1.40 14.04 -5.51
CA ILE A 88 -1.52 13.86 -6.95
C ILE A 88 -2.27 12.56 -7.25
N ASN A 89 -2.70 12.40 -8.50
CA ASN A 89 -3.49 11.27 -8.95
C ASN A 89 -4.77 11.10 -8.11
N GLU A 90 -5.01 9.92 -7.55
CA GLU A 90 -6.19 9.63 -6.73
C GLU A 90 -6.27 10.42 -5.42
N TYR A 91 -5.16 11.05 -4.99
CA TYR A 91 -5.06 11.74 -3.69
C TYR A 91 -5.16 13.27 -3.78
N GLU A 92 -5.49 13.84 -4.95
CA GLU A 92 -5.57 15.30 -5.15
C GLU A 92 -6.53 15.98 -4.16
N ASN A 93 -7.65 15.32 -3.85
CA ASN A 93 -8.70 15.83 -2.96
C ASN A 93 -8.82 15.02 -1.65
N ASP A 94 -7.79 14.25 -1.28
CA ASP A 94 -7.84 13.41 -0.08
C ASP A 94 -7.67 14.26 1.20
N GLU A 95 -8.75 14.35 1.99
CA GLU A 95 -8.79 15.15 3.22
C GLU A 95 -7.91 14.60 4.35
N ARG A 96 -7.65 13.28 4.34
CA ARG A 96 -6.82 12.58 5.35
C ARG A 96 -5.37 13.06 5.33
N ARG A 97 -4.92 13.63 4.22
CA ARG A 97 -3.59 14.26 4.08
C ARG A 97 -3.35 15.38 5.08
N GLY A 98 -4.41 16.05 5.55
CA GLY A 98 -4.29 17.06 6.60
C GLY A 98 -3.84 16.49 7.96
N ASP A 99 -4.18 15.22 8.22
CA ASP A 99 -3.89 14.54 9.49
C ASP A 99 -2.57 13.77 9.45
N CYS A 100 -2.15 13.31 8.26
CA CYS A 100 -0.89 12.61 8.05
C CYS A 100 0.28 13.60 7.85
N SER A 101 1.03 13.87 8.93
CA SER A 101 2.22 14.74 8.88
C SER A 101 3.52 13.96 8.92
N LEU A 102 4.37 14.19 7.90
CA LEU A 102 5.74 13.65 7.85
C LEU A 102 6.60 14.14 9.03
N GLU A 103 6.36 15.35 9.56
CA GLU A 103 7.10 15.90 10.70
C GLU A 103 6.92 15.07 11.98
N ARG A 104 5.84 14.30 12.07
CA ARG A 104 5.55 13.40 13.19
C ARG A 104 6.04 11.97 12.96
N ASN A 105 6.79 11.73 11.87
CA ASN A 105 7.13 10.38 11.38
C ASN A 105 5.90 9.46 11.23
N ALA A 106 4.73 10.04 10.98
CA ALA A 106 3.50 9.29 10.75
C ALA A 106 3.37 8.99 9.26
N ILE A 107 4.01 7.89 8.83
CA ILE A 107 4.03 7.44 7.43
C ILE A 107 2.71 6.72 7.11
N ALA A 108 1.94 7.25 6.17
CA ALA A 108 0.71 6.63 5.67
C ALA A 108 1.08 5.53 4.66
N PHE A 109 1.29 4.31 5.15
CA PHE A 109 1.60 3.14 4.32
C PHE A 109 0.47 2.10 4.27
N TYR A 110 -0.56 2.27 5.10
CA TYR A 110 -1.71 1.38 5.21
C TYR A 110 -2.99 2.20 5.24
N GLU A 111 -3.86 1.93 4.30
CA GLU A 111 -5.19 2.51 4.20
C GLU A 111 -6.20 1.56 4.85
N VAL A 112 -7.07 2.12 5.69
CA VAL A 112 -8.16 1.41 6.34
C VAL A 112 -9.45 2.09 5.94
N SER A 113 -10.43 1.29 5.53
CA SER A 113 -11.78 1.79 5.33
C SER A 113 -12.36 2.27 6.66
N GLU A 114 -12.88 3.49 6.72
CA GLU A 114 -13.29 4.16 7.97
C GLU A 114 -14.35 3.39 8.78
N ASP A 115 -15.17 2.59 8.08
CA ASP A 115 -16.23 1.76 8.69
C ASP A 115 -15.78 0.32 9.03
N VAL A 116 -14.48 0.01 8.90
CA VAL A 116 -13.92 -1.34 9.17
C VAL A 116 -13.08 -1.32 10.44
N PHE A 117 -13.42 -2.21 11.38
CA PHE A 117 -12.62 -2.45 12.58
C PHE A 117 -11.65 -3.62 12.34
N LEU A 118 -10.40 -3.50 12.81
CA LEU A 118 -9.47 -4.63 12.85
C LEU A 118 -9.92 -5.60 13.97
N PRO A 119 -10.36 -6.84 13.66
CA PRO A 119 -10.73 -7.83 14.66
C PRO A 119 -9.53 -8.44 15.38
#